data_AF-A0AAV4EJ35-F1
#
_entry.id   AF-A0AAV4EJ35-F1
#
_cell.length_a   1.000
_cell.length_b   1.000
_cell.length_c   1.000
_cell.angle_alpha   90.00
_cell.angle_beta   90.00
_cell.angle_gamma   90.00
#
_symmetry.space_group_name_H-M   'P 1'
#
loop_
_entity.id
_entity.type
_entity.pdbx_description
1 polymer ?
#
loop_
_entity_poly.entity_id
_entity_poly.type
_entity_poly.pdbx_seq_one_letter_code
_entity_poly.pdbx_strand_id
1 'polypeptide(L)'
;MDYSRLGASTVDPQADEVPGSLPRKSPPQATGRNNNEENKTLTMLHWNAEDISRKKLALANRLKKEDIDVVCIQESHLTPHPKHGRRFTMKG
;
A
#
# COMPACT_ATOMS: atom_id res chain seq x y z
N MET A 1 28.09 57.41 -0.42
CA MET A 1 26.71 57.58 0.08
C MET A 1 26.30 56.25 0.69
N ASP A 2 26.43 56.19 2.01
CA ASP A 2 26.04 55.07 2.85
C ASP A 2 24.53 55.10 3.12
N TYR A 3 23.88 53.95 2.96
CA TYR A 3 22.59 53.67 3.60
C TYR A 3 22.66 52.31 4.31
N SER A 4 22.98 52.41 5.60
CA SER A 4 22.38 51.73 6.75
C SER A 4 21.73 50.34 6.61
N ARG A 5 22.33 49.40 7.35
CA ARG A 5 21.80 48.37 8.28
C ARG A 5 20.29 48.06 8.32
N LEU A 6 20.05 46.79 8.71
CA LEU A 6 18.87 46.13 9.32
C LEU A 6 18.18 45.19 8.33
N GLY A 7 17.97 43.90 8.59
CA GLY A 7 18.27 43.04 9.71
C GLY A 7 17.89 41.62 9.25
N ALA A 8 18.53 40.59 9.82
CA ALA A 8 18.08 39.22 9.63
C ALA A 8 16.61 39.13 10.06
N SER A 9 15.71 38.80 9.12
CA SER A 9 14.34 38.47 9.47
C SER A 9 14.38 37.14 10.20
N THR A 10 14.26 37.21 11.53
CA THR A 10 13.98 36.06 12.38
C THR A 10 12.83 35.29 11.77
N VAL A 11 13.08 34.02 11.47
CA VAL A 11 12.05 33.02 11.24
C VAL A 11 11.31 32.83 12.55
N ASP A 12 10.01 33.16 12.59
CA ASP A 12 9.12 32.64 13.61
C ASP A 12 8.70 31.23 13.18
N PRO A 13 9.18 30.14 13.81
CA PRO A 13 8.39 28.93 13.84
C PRO A 13 7.20 29.24 14.75
N GLN A 14 6.04 29.50 14.14
CA GLN A 14 4.75 29.43 14.83
C GLN A 14 4.52 27.98 15.28
N ALA A 15 5.17 27.61 16.39
CA ALA A 15 4.80 26.47 17.19
C ALA A 15 3.66 26.93 18.09
N ASP A 16 2.43 26.93 17.54
CA ASP A 16 1.26 26.82 18.40
C ASP A 16 1.30 25.43 19.03
N GLU A 17 1.86 25.36 20.24
CA GLU A 17 1.76 24.19 21.11
C GLU A 17 0.28 23.88 21.35
N VAL A 18 -0.23 22.88 20.64
CA VAL A 18 -1.57 22.34 20.90
C VAL A 18 -1.51 21.62 22.27
N PRO A 19 -2.31 22.03 23.28
CA PRO A 19 -2.28 21.41 24.58
C PRO A 19 -2.75 19.96 24.49
N GLY A 20 -1.85 19.01 24.77
CA GLY A 20 -2.18 17.61 25.00
C GLY A 20 -2.25 16.72 23.76
N SER A 21 -1.09 16.42 23.15
CA SER A 21 -0.99 15.16 22.41
C SER A 21 -0.91 14.02 23.44
N LEU A 22 -2.03 13.32 23.65
CA LEU A 22 -2.01 12.05 24.36
C LEU A 22 -1.02 11.12 23.64
N PRO A 23 -0.18 10.35 24.35
CA PRO A 23 0.67 9.37 23.72
C PRO A 23 -0.21 8.42 22.90
N ARG A 24 -0.06 8.47 21.57
CA ARG A 24 -0.75 7.53 20.69
C ARG A 24 -0.30 6.13 21.10
N LYS A 25 -1.18 5.38 21.76
CA LYS A 25 -1.03 3.92 21.87
C LYS A 25 -0.90 3.41 20.45
N SER A 26 0.26 2.84 20.14
CA SER A 26 0.46 2.05 18.95
C SER A 26 -0.71 1.08 18.84
N PRO A 27 -1.30 0.89 17.64
CA PRO A 27 -2.30 -0.15 17.44
C PRO A 27 -1.76 -1.46 18.05
N PRO A 28 -2.59 -2.25 18.75
CA PRO A 28 -2.17 -3.55 19.21
C PRO A 28 -1.59 -4.30 18.02
N GLN A 29 -0.35 -4.76 18.18
CA GLN A 29 0.33 -5.57 17.19
C GLN A 29 -0.60 -6.74 16.85
N ALA A 30 -0.97 -6.89 15.58
CA ALA A 30 -1.88 -7.95 15.15
C ALA A 30 -1.20 -9.31 15.44
N THR A 31 -1.54 -9.92 16.57
CA THR A 31 -0.96 -11.18 17.03
C THR A 31 -1.67 -12.35 16.35
N GLY A 32 -1.40 -12.56 15.06
CA GLY A 32 -1.66 -13.84 14.40
C GLY A 32 -0.51 -14.85 14.61
N ARG A 33 0.30 -14.68 15.66
CA ARG A 33 1.56 -15.40 15.86
C ARG A 33 1.38 -16.49 16.90
N ASN A 34 1.29 -17.73 16.43
CA ASN A 34 1.21 -18.93 17.25
C ASN A 34 2.67 -19.34 17.51
N ASN A 35 3.11 -19.44 18.76
CA ASN A 35 4.53 -19.71 19.09
C ASN A 35 5.05 -21.09 18.59
N ASN A 36 4.19 -21.92 17.99
CA ASN A 36 4.49 -23.24 17.45
C ASN A 36 4.49 -23.32 15.91
N GLU A 37 4.16 -22.24 15.20
CA GLU A 37 4.28 -22.21 13.75
C GLU A 37 5.62 -21.57 13.37
N GLU A 38 6.44 -22.34 12.65
CA GLU A 38 7.61 -21.82 11.97
C GLU A 38 7.17 -20.58 11.16
N ASN A 39 7.89 -19.45 11.27
CA ASN A 39 7.45 -18.19 10.68
C ASN A 39 7.38 -18.33 9.15
N LYS A 40 6.24 -18.75 8.60
CA LYS A 40 6.02 -18.80 7.16
C LYS A 40 6.04 -17.36 6.65
N THR A 41 7.03 -17.05 5.83
CA THR A 41 7.09 -15.76 5.13
C THR A 41 6.04 -15.78 4.03
N LEU A 42 5.17 -14.76 4.00
CA LEU A 42 4.21 -14.57 2.92
C LEU A 42 4.91 -14.02 1.68
N THR A 43 4.65 -14.62 0.53
CA THR A 43 5.14 -14.15 -0.76
C THR A 43 4.10 -13.24 -1.41
N MET A 44 4.47 -11.99 -1.65
CA MET A 44 3.59 -10.98 -2.23
C MET A 44 4.05 -10.56 -3.63
N LEU A 45 3.12 -10.50 -4.58
CA LEU A 45 3.35 -10.01 -5.95
C LEU A 45 2.61 -8.70 -6.17
N HIS A 46 3.30 -7.67 -6.63
CA HIS A 46 2.68 -6.46 -7.19
C HIS A 46 2.86 -6.45 -8.69
N TRP A 47 1.75 -6.29 -9.42
CA TRP A 47 1.79 -6.35 -10.88
C TRP A 47 0.84 -5.36 -11.53
N ASN A 48 1.39 -4.51 -12.39
CA ASN A 48 0.61 -3.81 -13.40
C ASN A 48 0.27 -4.80 -14.52
N ALA A 49 -1.01 -5.15 -14.61
CA ALA A 49 -1.48 -6.13 -15.56
C ALA A 49 -1.80 -5.56 -16.94
N GLU A 50 -1.90 -4.23 -17.11
CA GLU A 50 -2.32 -3.52 -18.32
C GLU A 50 -3.21 -4.40 -19.23
N ASP A 51 -4.52 -4.41 -18.93
CA ASP A 51 -5.50 -5.35 -19.49
C ASP A 51 -5.19 -6.83 -19.17
N ILE A 52 -5.74 -7.29 -18.04
CA ILE A 52 -5.54 -8.65 -17.52
C ILE A 52 -6.17 -9.73 -18.42
N SER A 53 -7.12 -9.37 -19.28
CA SER A 53 -7.89 -10.30 -20.10
C SER A 53 -7.00 -11.14 -21.01
N ARG A 54 -5.90 -10.54 -21.50
CA ARG A 54 -4.93 -11.19 -22.39
C ARG A 54 -3.82 -11.94 -21.65
N LYS A 55 -3.71 -11.77 -20.33
CA LYS A 55 -2.59 -12.27 -19.53
C LYS A 55 -3.00 -13.32 -18.49
N LYS A 56 -4.22 -13.86 -18.55
CA LYS A 56 -4.74 -14.84 -17.57
C LYS A 56 -3.83 -16.06 -17.41
N LEU A 57 -3.40 -16.66 -18.52
CA LEU A 57 -2.51 -17.83 -18.50
C LEU A 57 -1.12 -17.47 -17.94
N ALA A 58 -0.55 -16.35 -18.38
CA ALA A 58 0.74 -15.87 -17.87
C ALA A 58 0.69 -15.60 -16.36
N LEU A 59 -0.39 -14.97 -15.88
CA LEU A 59 -0.63 -14.76 -14.46
C LEU A 59 -0.73 -16.09 -13.71
N ALA A 60 -1.58 -17.02 -14.18
CA ALA A 60 -1.78 -18.31 -13.52
C ALA A 60 -0.47 -19.10 -13.43
N ASN A 61 0.34 -19.09 -14.49
CA ASN A 61 1.65 -19.74 -14.50
C ASN A 61 2.60 -19.07 -13.50
N ARG A 62 2.63 -17.74 -13.44
CA ARG A 62 3.50 -17.01 -12.53
C ARG A 62 3.12 -17.23 -11.07
N LEU A 63 1.84 -17.12 -10.73
CA LEU A 63 1.35 -17.35 -9.37
C LEU A 63 1.71 -18.75 -8.86
N LYS A 64 1.56 -19.77 -9.71
CA LYS A 64 1.94 -21.16 -9.38
C LYS A 64 3.45 -21.36 -9.30
N LYS A 65 4.21 -20.80 -10.25
CA LYS A 65 5.66 -20.99 -10.32
C LYS A 65 6.40 -20.35 -9.13
N GLU A 66 5.94 -19.18 -8.70
CA GLU A 66 6.57 -18.39 -7.63
C GLU A 66 5.94 -18.63 -6.25
N ASP A 67 4.94 -19.51 -6.14
CA ASP A 67 4.18 -19.79 -4.91
C ASP A 67 3.70 -18.51 -4.20
N ILE A 68 3.02 -17.64 -4.96
CA ILE A 68 2.55 -16.34 -4.48
C ILE A 68 1.33 -16.52 -3.58
N ASP A 69 1.42 -16.07 -2.32
CA ASP A 69 0.29 -16.09 -1.37
C ASP A 69 -0.68 -14.92 -1.62
N VAL A 70 -0.17 -13.73 -1.91
CA VAL A 70 -0.98 -12.51 -2.12
C VAL A 70 -0.54 -11.76 -3.38
N VAL A 71 -1.49 -11.39 -4.24
CA VAL A 71 -1.21 -10.59 -5.44
C VAL A 71 -2.03 -9.31 -5.49
N CYS A 72 -1.36 -8.19 -5.75
CA CYS A 72 -1.95 -6.89 -6.02
C CYS A 72 -1.89 -6.61 -7.53
N ILE A 73 -3.06 -6.45 -8.17
CA ILE A 73 -3.17 -6.18 -9.61
C ILE A 73 -3.61 -4.73 -9.83
N GLN A 74 -2.86 -4.00 -10.65
CA GLN A 74 -3.18 -2.64 -11.10
C GLN A 74 -3.47 -2.61 -12.61
N GLU A 75 -4.18 -1.56 -13.06
CA GLU A 75 -4.51 -1.32 -14.47
C GLU A 75 -5.13 -2.55 -15.17
N SER A 76 -5.98 -3.28 -14.45
CA SER A 76 -6.57 -4.54 -14.93
C SER A 76 -7.51 -4.34 -16.13
N HIS A 77 -8.03 -3.12 -16.32
CA HIS A 77 -9.01 -2.75 -17.36
C HIS A 77 -10.26 -3.66 -17.40
N LEU A 78 -10.58 -4.31 -16.29
CA LEU A 78 -11.75 -5.17 -16.18
C LEU A 78 -13.03 -4.32 -16.22
N THR A 79 -13.94 -4.67 -17.12
CA THR A 79 -15.24 -4.02 -17.25
C THR A 79 -16.26 -4.69 -16.32
N PRO A 80 -17.07 -3.94 -15.56
CA PRO A 80 -18.04 -4.52 -14.63
C PRO A 80 -18.93 -5.58 -15.28
N HIS A 81 -19.13 -6.71 -14.59
CA HIS A 81 -20.00 -7.77 -15.07
C HIS A 81 -21.47 -7.32 -15.00
N PRO A 82 -22.30 -7.53 -16.04
CA PRO A 82 -23.69 -7.03 -16.08
C PRO A 82 -24.56 -7.46 -14.89
N LYS A 83 -24.34 -8.68 -14.37
CA LYS A 83 -25.11 -9.24 -13.24
C LYS A 83 -24.43 -9.14 -11.88
N HIS A 84 -23.11 -8.89 -11.85
CA HIS A 84 -22.30 -9.03 -10.63
C HIS A 84 -21.46 -7.77 -10.33
N GLY A 85 -21.69 -6.69 -11.08
CA GLY A 85 -21.03 -5.41 -10.88
C GLY A 85 -19.51 -5.54 -10.95
N ARG A 86 -18.81 -5.00 -9.94
CA ARG A 86 -17.34 -5.00 -9.87
C ARG A 86 -16.75 -6.32 -9.38
N ARG A 87 -17.56 -7.37 -9.18
CA ARG A 87 -17.05 -8.69 -8.81
C ARG A 87 -16.50 -9.38 -10.05
N PHE A 88 -15.21 -9.69 -9.99
CA PHE A 88 -14.52 -10.44 -11.02
C PHE A 88 -14.15 -11.82 -10.52
N THR A 89 -14.35 -12.82 -11.37
CA THR A 89 -13.92 -14.20 -11.08
C THR A 89 -13.03 -14.65 -12.22
N MET A 90 -11.77 -14.94 -11.92
CA MET A 90 -10.88 -15.59 -12.86
C MET A 90 -10.96 -17.09 -12.61
N LYS A 91 -11.56 -17.83 -13.54
CA LYS A 91 -11.44 -19.29 -13.58
C LYS A 91 -10.19 -19.61 -14.40
N GLY A 92 -9.30 -20.42 -13.82
CA GLY A 92 -8.14 -20.99 -14.49
C GLY A 92 -8.53 -22.20 -15.32
#